data_AF-A0AAW4PPY6-F1
#
_entry.id   AF-A0AAW4PPY6-F1
#
_cell.length_a   1.000
_cell.length_b   1.000
_cell.length_c   1.000
_cell.angle_alpha   90.00
_cell.angle_beta   90.00
_cell.angle_gamma   90.00
#
_symmetry.space_group_name_H-M   'P 1'
#
loop_
_entity.id
_entity.type
_entity.pdbx_description
1 polymer ?
#
loop_
_entity_poly.entity_id
_entity_poly.type
_entity_poly.pdbx_seq_one_letter_code
_entity_poly.pdbx_strand_id
1 'polypeptide(L)'
;MEVDCEGCAGCCIDWRPLTGRDIDHERRGPFEPLDDTYNLVPLSREEVRGFVDAGYGDALRPRLWRAEDDDRSVTLSGVDVAAIDGRPVFFVGLRKPPKPVAPFDRPPTWLRTCAFLDPTTLQCRIHDSEHYPHACSTYPGENLLLETETECERVESVHGGRRLLDDDPPDVTPLFGPGAVGERVFAHPEPDRVSGAVERFRDDALTAADRAEFVAVATASSPGTLVVNDERYEQTLETVLAADSWAGRAIDRWAEAADGLGERAPDPGVARDVEDDDGAPPTPGW
;
A
#
# COMPACT_ATOMS: atom_id res chain seq x y z
N MET A 1 4.03 -21.68 -8.63
CA MET A 1 3.04 -20.71 -8.13
C MET A 1 1.72 -21.02 -8.82
N GLU A 2 0.82 -21.72 -8.14
CA GLU A 2 -0.59 -21.82 -8.51
C GLU A 2 -1.25 -20.57 -7.90
N VAL A 3 -1.17 -19.45 -8.62
CA VAL A 3 -1.80 -18.17 -8.22
C VAL A 3 -3.21 -18.21 -8.73
N ASP A 4 -4.03 -18.91 -7.97
CA ASP A 4 -5.46 -18.83 -8.04
C ASP A 4 -5.88 -17.55 -7.29
N CYS A 5 -6.87 -16.80 -7.75
CA CYS A 5 -7.30 -15.54 -7.09
C CYS A 5 -7.57 -15.68 -5.58
N GLU A 6 -7.83 -16.91 -5.11
CA GLU A 6 -7.78 -17.27 -3.70
C GLU A 6 -6.31 -17.23 -3.23
N GLY A 7 -5.91 -16.08 -2.67
CA GLY A 7 -4.60 -15.93 -2.05
C GLY A 7 -3.47 -15.36 -2.93
N CYS A 8 -3.84 -14.66 -3.99
CA CYS A 8 -2.91 -14.11 -4.96
C CYS A 8 -1.99 -12.99 -4.41
N ALA A 9 -0.71 -13.02 -4.79
CA ALA A 9 0.28 -11.95 -4.57
C ALA A 9 0.27 -10.86 -5.67
N GLY A 10 -0.70 -10.90 -6.59
CA GLY A 10 -0.77 -10.05 -7.78
C GLY A 10 -0.76 -8.56 -7.44
N CYS A 11 -1.58 -8.14 -6.48
CA CYS A 11 -1.55 -6.77 -5.98
C CYS A 11 -0.39 -6.48 -5.03
N CYS A 12 0.33 -7.51 -4.55
CA CYS A 12 1.41 -7.35 -3.58
C CYS A 12 2.75 -7.01 -4.21
N ILE A 13 2.99 -7.35 -5.48
CA ILE A 13 4.30 -7.20 -6.15
C ILE A 13 4.25 -6.11 -7.23
N ASP A 14 5.32 -5.33 -7.35
CA ASP A 14 5.56 -4.44 -8.48
C ASP A 14 6.11 -5.22 -9.67
N TRP A 15 5.26 -5.40 -10.68
CA TRP A 15 5.57 -6.19 -11.87
C TRP A 15 6.33 -5.39 -12.93
N ARG A 16 6.39 -4.05 -12.83
CA ARG A 16 6.96 -3.18 -13.87
C ARG A 16 8.39 -3.57 -14.25
N PRO A 17 9.31 -3.92 -13.32
CA PRO A 17 10.67 -4.32 -13.69
C PRO A 17 10.74 -5.64 -14.46
N LEU A 18 9.70 -6.47 -14.42
CA LEU A 18 9.68 -7.80 -15.05
C LEU A 18 9.09 -7.81 -16.47
N THR A 19 8.57 -6.66 -16.94
CA THR A 19 7.93 -6.51 -18.23
C THR A 19 8.53 -5.35 -19.03
N GLY A 20 8.56 -5.48 -20.36
CA GLY A 20 8.87 -4.37 -21.26
C GLY A 20 7.65 -3.53 -21.64
N ARG A 21 6.47 -3.84 -21.07
CA ARG A 21 5.22 -3.10 -21.31
C ARG A 21 5.02 -2.02 -20.26
N ASP A 22 4.41 -0.93 -20.67
CA ASP A 22 3.91 0.09 -19.74
C ASP A 22 2.62 -0.43 -19.06
N ILE A 23 2.75 -0.82 -17.80
CA ILE A 23 1.65 -1.39 -16.99
C ILE A 23 1.29 -0.52 -15.77
N ASP A 24 1.65 0.77 -15.79
CA ASP A 24 1.28 1.70 -14.72
C ASP A 24 -0.19 2.16 -14.86
N HIS A 25 -1.07 1.60 -14.03
CA HIS A 25 -2.50 1.91 -14.04
C HIS A 25 -2.88 3.01 -13.05
N GLU A 26 -2.05 3.31 -12.06
CA GLU A 26 -2.36 4.31 -11.04
C GLU A 26 -2.10 5.74 -11.53
N ARG A 27 -1.30 5.89 -12.59
CA ARG A 27 -1.08 7.17 -13.28
C ARG A 27 -2.09 7.42 -14.42
N ARG A 28 -3.23 6.73 -14.40
CA ARG A 28 -4.33 6.93 -15.36
C ARG A 28 -5.41 7.80 -14.70
N GLY A 29 -5.68 8.97 -15.28
CA GLY A 29 -6.75 9.85 -14.82
C GLY A 29 -6.28 11.28 -14.53
N PRO A 30 -7.15 12.11 -13.91
CA PRO A 30 -6.85 13.52 -13.65
C PRO A 30 -5.93 13.75 -12.44
N PHE A 31 -5.64 12.69 -11.67
CA PHE A 31 -4.80 12.74 -10.47
C PHE A 31 -3.63 11.79 -10.63
N GLU A 32 -2.42 12.26 -10.33
CA GLU A 32 -1.19 11.46 -10.46
C GLU A 32 -0.59 11.21 -9.08
N PRO A 33 -0.34 9.95 -8.65
CA PRO A 33 0.37 9.67 -7.41
C PRO A 33 1.71 10.39 -7.33
N LEU A 34 1.99 11.06 -6.21
CA LEU A 34 3.27 11.71 -5.97
C LEU A 34 4.40 10.73 -5.67
N ASP A 35 4.06 9.53 -5.20
CA ASP A 35 5.02 8.45 -4.98
C ASP A 35 5.07 7.47 -6.17
N ASP A 36 5.97 6.50 -6.09
CA ASP A 36 6.15 5.46 -7.10
C ASP A 36 5.78 4.04 -6.61
N THR A 37 4.97 3.93 -5.56
CA THR A 37 4.46 2.63 -5.11
C THR A 37 3.53 2.06 -6.17
N TYR A 38 3.79 0.86 -6.65
CA TYR A 38 2.89 0.21 -7.59
C TYR A 38 1.67 -0.37 -6.85
N ASN A 39 0.46 -0.08 -7.32
CA ASN A 39 -0.79 -0.67 -6.83
C ASN A 39 -0.98 -0.56 -5.30
N LEU A 40 -1.13 0.66 -4.80
CA LEU A 40 -1.42 0.92 -3.39
C LEU A 40 -2.91 0.70 -3.11
N VAL A 41 -3.24 -0.44 -2.51
CA VAL A 41 -4.61 -0.73 -2.05
C VAL A 41 -4.98 0.23 -0.90
N PRO A 42 -6.02 1.06 -1.05
CA PRO A 42 -6.43 2.01 -0.02
C PRO A 42 -7.14 1.30 1.13
N LEU A 43 -6.58 1.39 2.32
CA LEU A 43 -7.18 0.88 3.54
C LEU A 43 -8.29 1.81 4.04
N SER A 44 -9.34 1.21 4.60
CA SER A 44 -10.34 1.94 5.37
C SER A 44 -9.78 2.42 6.71
N ARG A 45 -10.48 3.37 7.31
CA ARG A 45 -10.11 3.95 8.60
C ARG A 45 -10.07 2.89 9.71
N GLU A 46 -11.02 1.96 9.73
CA GLU A 46 -11.02 0.87 10.72
C GLU A 46 -9.87 -0.12 10.48
N GLU A 47 -9.49 -0.37 9.22
CA GLU A 47 -8.29 -1.16 8.93
C GLU A 47 -7.03 -0.44 9.39
N VAL A 48 -6.86 0.84 9.06
CA VAL A 48 -5.73 1.67 9.52
C VAL A 48 -5.63 1.63 11.06
N ARG A 49 -6.76 1.77 11.77
CA ARG A 49 -6.83 1.62 13.23
C ARG A 49 -6.37 0.25 13.69
N GLY A 50 -6.90 -0.81 13.08
CA GLY A 50 -6.52 -2.18 13.41
C GLY A 50 -5.01 -2.42 13.28
N PHE A 51 -4.37 -1.87 12.25
CA PHE A 51 -2.90 -1.95 12.11
C PHE A 51 -2.18 -1.17 13.20
N VAL A 52 -2.63 0.04 13.55
CA VAL A 52 -2.02 0.81 14.64
C VAL A 52 -2.17 0.09 15.99
N ASP A 53 -3.36 -0.39 16.30
CA ASP A 53 -3.67 -1.09 17.57
C ASP A 53 -2.88 -2.40 17.69
N ALA A 54 -2.60 -3.06 16.56
CA ALA A 54 -1.75 -4.25 16.49
C ALA A 54 -0.24 -3.95 16.48
N GLY A 55 0.16 -2.67 16.55
CA GLY A 55 1.56 -2.24 16.59
C GLY A 55 2.26 -2.16 15.23
N TYR A 56 1.52 -2.24 14.12
CA TYR A 56 2.03 -2.21 12.74
C TYR A 56 1.94 -0.83 12.08
N GLY A 57 1.89 0.25 12.86
CA GLY A 57 1.83 1.61 12.32
C GLY A 57 3.00 1.98 11.38
N ASP A 58 4.16 1.37 11.61
CA ASP A 58 5.39 1.51 10.82
C ASP A 58 5.36 0.76 9.46
N ALA A 59 4.38 -0.13 9.26
CA ALA A 59 4.12 -0.83 8.01
C ALA A 59 3.15 -0.07 7.08
N LEU A 60 2.54 1.02 7.55
CA LEU A 60 1.59 1.83 6.80
C LEU A 60 2.31 2.88 5.94
N ARG A 61 1.69 3.24 4.81
CA ARG A 61 2.20 4.22 3.86
C ARG A 61 1.10 5.19 3.43
N PRO A 62 1.26 6.51 3.63
CA PRO A 62 0.38 7.49 3.01
C PRO A 62 0.69 7.67 1.52
N ARG A 63 -0.27 8.22 0.77
CA ARG A 63 -0.10 8.67 -0.62
C ARG A 63 -0.84 9.97 -0.86
N LEU A 64 -0.17 10.92 -1.49
CA LEU A 64 -0.76 12.14 -2.05
C LEU A 64 -0.85 12.04 -3.58
N TRP A 65 -1.71 12.86 -4.18
CA TRP A 65 -1.81 13.00 -5.64
C TRP A 65 -1.56 14.42 -6.07
N ARG A 66 -0.81 14.59 -7.16
CA ARG A 66 -0.81 15.82 -7.93
C ARG A 66 -2.17 15.99 -8.60
N ALA A 67 -2.64 17.24 -8.64
CA ALA A 67 -3.83 17.64 -9.37
C ALA A 67 -3.50 18.90 -10.18
N GLU A 68 -3.90 18.93 -11.46
CA GLU A 68 -3.67 20.09 -12.34
C GLU A 68 -4.83 21.11 -12.32
N ASP A 69 -5.89 20.82 -11.55
CA ASP A 69 -7.07 21.67 -11.46
C ASP A 69 -7.00 22.55 -10.21
N ASP A 70 -6.89 23.86 -10.43
CA ASP A 70 -6.82 24.88 -9.38
C ASP A 70 -8.02 24.81 -8.39
N ASP A 71 -9.22 24.45 -8.86
CA ASP A 71 -10.42 24.37 -8.02
C ASP A 71 -10.46 23.11 -7.14
N ARG A 72 -9.60 22.12 -7.44
CA ARG A 72 -9.53 20.82 -6.76
C ARG A 72 -8.16 20.55 -6.17
N SER A 73 -7.35 21.59 -5.96
CA SER A 73 -5.99 21.46 -5.49
C SER A 73 -5.61 22.50 -4.43
N VAL A 74 -4.52 22.22 -3.74
CA VAL A 74 -3.81 23.17 -2.87
C VAL A 74 -2.32 23.05 -3.15
N THR A 75 -1.62 24.18 -3.21
CA THR A 75 -0.18 24.18 -3.46
C THR A 75 0.60 23.89 -2.19
N LEU A 76 1.37 22.80 -2.18
CA LEU A 76 2.31 22.43 -1.13
C LEU A 76 3.73 22.42 -1.70
N SER A 77 4.65 23.21 -1.13
CA SER A 77 6.04 23.30 -1.60
C SER A 77 6.19 23.47 -3.12
N GLY A 78 5.30 24.28 -3.75
CA GLY A 78 5.29 24.51 -5.19
C GLY A 78 4.69 23.38 -6.02
N VAL A 79 3.93 22.48 -5.40
CA VAL A 79 3.27 21.35 -6.05
C VAL A 79 1.78 21.40 -5.76
N ASP A 80 0.98 21.42 -6.81
CA ASP A 80 -0.48 21.38 -6.66
C ASP A 80 -0.91 19.94 -6.38
N VAL A 81 -1.42 19.72 -5.16
CA VAL A 81 -1.91 18.42 -4.70
C VAL A 81 -3.42 18.42 -4.59
N ALA A 82 -4.05 17.29 -4.86
CA ALA A 82 -5.49 17.11 -4.76
C ALA A 82 -5.99 17.54 -3.37
N ALA A 83 -7.09 18.28 -3.34
CA ALA A 83 -7.61 18.87 -2.10
C ALA A 83 -9.15 18.82 -2.03
N ILE A 84 -9.67 18.79 -0.80
CA ILE A 84 -11.07 19.04 -0.48
C ILE A 84 -11.10 20.18 0.53
N ASP A 85 -11.79 21.28 0.23
CA ASP A 85 -11.89 22.44 1.13
C ASP A 85 -10.52 22.99 1.57
N GLY A 86 -9.57 23.05 0.61
CA GLY A 86 -8.19 23.49 0.85
C GLY A 86 -7.32 22.51 1.64
N ARG A 87 -7.83 21.31 1.94
CA ARG A 87 -7.10 20.28 2.70
C ARG A 87 -6.52 19.21 1.77
N PRO A 88 -5.20 18.95 1.83
CA PRO A 88 -4.56 17.92 1.02
C PRO A 88 -5.20 16.55 1.24
N VAL A 89 -5.61 15.90 0.16
CA VAL A 89 -6.26 14.58 0.19
C VAL A 89 -5.22 13.48 0.05
N PHE A 90 -5.36 12.42 0.85
CA PHE A 90 -4.45 11.28 0.86
C PHE A 90 -5.15 9.93 1.08
N PHE A 91 -4.49 8.84 0.67
CA PHE A 91 -4.82 7.46 1.04
C PHE A 91 -3.77 6.94 2.03
N VAL A 92 -4.12 5.87 2.73
CA VAL A 92 -3.19 5.04 3.47
C VAL A 92 -3.27 3.62 2.93
N GLY A 93 -2.12 3.01 2.65
CA GLY A 93 -1.98 1.62 2.25
C GLY A 93 -0.82 0.95 2.99
N LEU A 94 -0.39 -0.21 2.48
CA LEU A 94 0.74 -0.95 3.04
C LEU A 94 2.05 -0.61 2.33
N ARG A 95 3.16 -0.56 3.09
CA ARG A 95 4.51 -0.36 2.52
C ARG A 95 4.91 -1.55 1.64
N LYS A 96 5.68 -1.25 0.59
CA LYS A 96 6.21 -2.24 -0.36
C LYS A 96 7.74 -2.13 -0.47
N PRO A 97 8.52 -2.63 0.51
CA PRO A 97 9.98 -2.65 0.42
C PRO A 97 10.46 -3.49 -0.78
N PRO A 98 11.71 -3.28 -1.25
CA PRO A 98 12.34 -4.22 -2.16
C PRO A 98 12.52 -5.57 -1.47
N LYS A 99 12.03 -6.67 -2.06
CA LYS A 99 12.24 -8.03 -1.54
C LYS A 99 12.83 -8.94 -2.63
N PRO A 100 13.62 -9.97 -2.27
CA PRO A 100 14.23 -10.88 -3.22
C PRO A 100 13.21 -11.96 -3.64
N VAL A 101 12.32 -11.64 -4.57
CA VAL A 101 11.24 -12.55 -4.97
C VAL A 101 11.58 -13.28 -6.27
N ALA A 102 11.09 -14.52 -6.41
CA ALA A 102 11.33 -15.36 -7.58
C ALA A 102 10.01 -15.83 -8.24
N PRO A 103 9.20 -14.92 -8.82
CA PRO A 103 7.95 -15.31 -9.46
C PRO A 103 8.19 -16.07 -10.78
N PHE A 104 7.28 -17.00 -11.11
CA PHE A 104 7.22 -17.70 -12.42
C PHE A 104 8.49 -18.46 -12.82
N ASP A 105 9.12 -19.14 -11.86
CA ASP A 105 10.37 -19.90 -12.06
C ASP A 105 11.52 -19.04 -12.62
N ARG A 106 11.44 -17.72 -12.44
CA ARG A 106 12.52 -16.79 -12.77
C ARG A 106 13.57 -16.78 -11.66
N PRO A 107 14.82 -16.38 -11.98
CA PRO A 107 15.81 -16.10 -10.96
C PRO A 107 15.29 -15.05 -9.95
N PRO A 108 15.67 -15.15 -8.67
CA PRO A 108 15.33 -14.14 -7.67
C PRO A 108 15.72 -12.74 -8.15
N THR A 109 14.82 -11.78 -7.95
CA THR A 109 14.94 -10.40 -8.42
C THR A 109 14.46 -9.44 -7.34
N TRP A 110 15.12 -8.29 -7.19
CA TRP A 110 14.70 -7.26 -6.26
C TRP A 110 13.47 -6.55 -6.79
N LEU A 111 12.29 -6.77 -6.18
CA LEU A 111 11.03 -6.12 -6.56
C LEU A 111 10.36 -5.50 -5.35
N ARG A 112 9.74 -4.32 -5.53
CA ARG A 112 8.87 -3.74 -4.50
C ARG A 112 7.72 -4.71 -4.22
N THR A 113 7.60 -5.13 -2.98
CA THR A 113 6.71 -6.22 -2.56
C THR A 113 6.09 -5.87 -1.22
N CYS A 114 4.78 -6.11 -1.05
CA CYS A 114 4.06 -5.88 0.21
C CYS A 114 4.85 -6.39 1.42
N ALA A 115 4.92 -5.58 2.47
CA ALA A 115 5.67 -5.90 3.68
C ALA A 115 5.30 -7.27 4.29
N PHE A 116 4.04 -7.70 4.12
CA PHE A 116 3.53 -8.96 4.65
C PHE A 116 3.61 -10.15 3.69
N LEU A 117 4.06 -9.95 2.45
CA LEU A 117 4.26 -11.06 1.52
C LEU A 117 5.62 -11.71 1.81
N ASP A 118 5.61 -13.02 2.11
CA ASP A 118 6.84 -13.77 2.25
C ASP A 118 7.51 -13.96 0.87
N PRO A 119 8.80 -13.60 0.70
CA PRO A 119 9.43 -13.68 -0.61
C PRO A 119 9.79 -15.11 -1.05
N THR A 120 9.79 -16.08 -0.12
CA THR A 120 10.10 -17.48 -0.41
C THR A 120 8.90 -18.24 -0.95
N THR A 121 7.75 -18.12 -0.28
CA THR A 121 6.50 -18.80 -0.62
C THR A 121 5.61 -17.97 -1.52
N LEU A 122 5.81 -16.65 -1.53
CA LEU A 122 4.93 -15.66 -2.17
C LEU A 122 3.51 -15.69 -1.62
N GLN A 123 3.37 -16.04 -0.34
CA GLN A 123 2.10 -16.02 0.40
C GLN A 123 2.05 -14.84 1.38
N CYS A 124 0.85 -14.32 1.61
CA CYS A 124 0.64 -13.29 2.63
C CYS A 124 0.68 -13.92 4.02
N ARG A 125 1.62 -13.48 4.87
CA ARG A 125 1.84 -13.99 6.23
C ARG A 125 0.67 -13.70 7.18
N ILE A 126 -0.18 -12.74 6.84
CA ILE A 126 -1.33 -12.32 7.66
C ILE A 126 -2.68 -12.73 7.05
N HIS A 127 -2.71 -13.52 5.97
CA HIS A 127 -3.93 -13.82 5.20
C HIS A 127 -5.09 -14.36 6.04
N ASP A 128 -4.82 -15.32 6.93
CA ASP A 128 -5.84 -15.96 7.76
C ASP A 128 -5.93 -15.36 9.17
N SER A 129 -5.28 -14.21 9.38
CA SER A 129 -5.28 -13.51 10.66
C SER A 129 -6.43 -12.50 10.73
N GLU A 130 -6.79 -12.10 11.95
CA GLU A 130 -7.74 -11.00 12.18
C GLU A 130 -7.25 -9.64 11.64
N HIS A 131 -5.96 -9.53 11.31
CA HIS A 131 -5.35 -8.32 10.77
C HIS A 131 -5.28 -8.32 9.24
N TYR A 132 -5.79 -9.36 8.56
CA TYR A 132 -5.86 -9.34 7.10
C TYR A 132 -6.80 -8.22 6.64
N PRO A 133 -6.34 -7.26 5.83
CA PRO A 133 -7.21 -6.19 5.37
C PRO A 133 -8.35 -6.74 4.52
N HIS A 134 -9.57 -6.33 4.86
CA HIS A 134 -10.74 -6.57 4.01
C HIS A 134 -10.52 -5.99 2.61
N ALA A 135 -9.88 -4.81 2.49
CA ALA A 135 -9.52 -4.20 1.22
C ALA A 135 -8.63 -5.13 0.36
N CYS A 136 -7.71 -5.89 0.97
CA CYS A 136 -6.91 -6.87 0.23
C CYS A 136 -7.75 -8.06 -0.25
N SER A 137 -8.74 -8.50 0.55
CA SER A 137 -9.65 -9.59 0.19
C SER A 137 -10.63 -9.22 -0.93
N THR A 138 -11.06 -7.96 -1.03
CA THR A 138 -12.09 -7.53 -2.00
C THR A 138 -11.55 -6.85 -3.25
N TYR A 139 -10.32 -6.31 -3.21
CA TYR A 139 -9.77 -5.49 -4.31
C TYR A 139 -9.86 -6.14 -5.70
N PRO A 140 -9.48 -7.43 -5.91
CA PRO A 140 -9.66 -8.07 -7.21
C PRO A 140 -11.13 -8.11 -7.66
N GLY A 141 -12.05 -8.40 -6.73
CA GLY A 141 -13.48 -8.46 -7.00
C GLY A 141 -14.14 -7.10 -7.25
N GLU A 142 -13.67 -6.03 -6.60
CA GLU A 142 -14.14 -4.66 -6.87
C GLU A 142 -13.82 -4.25 -8.32
N ASN A 143 -12.65 -4.63 -8.84
CA ASN A 143 -12.30 -4.37 -10.24
C ASN A 143 -13.21 -5.14 -11.22
N LEU A 144 -13.51 -6.41 -10.93
CA LEU A 144 -14.47 -7.19 -11.71
C LEU A 144 -15.86 -6.54 -11.73
N LEU A 145 -16.34 -6.08 -10.58
CA LEU A 145 -17.63 -5.39 -10.46
C LEU A 145 -17.67 -4.07 -11.27
N LEU A 146 -16.53 -3.39 -11.35
CA LEU A 146 -16.38 -2.14 -12.12
C LEU A 146 -16.06 -2.39 -13.60
N GLU A 147 -16.14 -3.64 -14.06
CA GLU A 147 -15.80 -4.05 -15.42
C GLU A 147 -14.41 -3.54 -15.85
N THR A 148 -13.47 -3.53 -14.90
CA THR A 148 -12.11 -3.03 -15.07
C THR A 148 -11.12 -4.19 -14.96
N GLU A 149 -10.08 -4.17 -15.81
CA GLU A 149 -9.05 -5.19 -15.85
C GLU A 149 -8.35 -5.37 -14.48
N THR A 150 -8.42 -6.57 -13.94
CA THR A 150 -7.78 -6.97 -12.69
C THR A 150 -6.27 -7.08 -12.83
N GLU A 151 -5.55 -7.07 -11.71
CA GLU A 151 -4.12 -7.41 -11.71
C GLU A 151 -3.87 -8.83 -12.25
N CYS A 152 -4.76 -9.77 -11.92
CA CYS A 152 -4.63 -11.16 -12.32
C CYS A 152 -4.66 -11.30 -13.86
N GLU A 153 -5.65 -10.67 -14.50
CA GLU A 153 -5.75 -10.62 -15.97
C GLU A 153 -4.51 -9.97 -16.61
N ARG A 154 -3.98 -8.90 -16.00
CA ARG A 154 -2.76 -8.24 -16.51
C ARG A 154 -1.54 -9.13 -16.44
N VAL A 155 -1.30 -9.76 -15.31
CA VAL A 155 -0.15 -10.65 -15.13
C VAL A 155 -0.28 -11.86 -16.06
N GLU A 156 -1.50 -12.40 -16.25
CA GLU A 156 -1.77 -13.44 -17.25
C GLU A 156 -1.45 -12.98 -18.68
N SER A 157 -1.83 -11.76 -19.06
CA SER A 157 -1.59 -11.22 -20.41
C SER A 157 -0.11 -11.13 -20.80
N VAL A 158 0.79 -11.10 -19.80
CA VAL A 158 2.24 -10.98 -19.98
C VAL A 158 2.95 -12.31 -19.80
N HIS A 159 2.53 -13.11 -18.81
CA HIS A 159 3.26 -14.31 -18.39
C HIS A 159 2.53 -15.64 -18.68
N GLY A 160 1.26 -15.58 -19.09
CA GLY A 160 0.40 -16.76 -19.34
C GLY A 160 -0.12 -17.43 -18.05
N GLY A 161 -1.19 -18.22 -18.18
CA GLY A 161 -1.78 -18.99 -17.08
C GLY A 161 -3.32 -18.99 -17.09
N ARG A 162 -3.91 -19.68 -16.11
CA ARG A 162 -5.29 -19.50 -15.62
C ARG A 162 -5.15 -19.18 -14.14
N ARG A 163 -5.41 -17.94 -13.73
CA ARG A 163 -5.17 -17.37 -12.40
C ARG A 163 -6.39 -16.66 -11.86
N LEU A 164 -7.19 -16.07 -12.76
CA LEU A 164 -8.56 -15.77 -12.43
C LEU A 164 -9.32 -17.09 -12.29
N LEU A 165 -9.48 -17.55 -11.04
CA LEU A 165 -10.30 -18.72 -10.73
C LEU A 165 -11.78 -18.47 -10.98
N ASP A 166 -12.19 -17.22 -10.75
CA ASP A 166 -13.58 -16.79 -10.72
C ASP A 166 -13.68 -15.37 -11.28
N ASP A 167 -14.49 -15.21 -12.33
CA ASP A 167 -14.85 -13.94 -12.95
C ASP A 167 -16.18 -13.38 -12.41
N ASP A 168 -16.83 -14.09 -11.49
CA ASP A 168 -18.05 -13.58 -10.84
C ASP A 168 -17.68 -12.45 -9.87
N PRO A 169 -18.22 -11.22 -10.08
CA PRO A 169 -17.98 -10.13 -9.16
C PRO A 169 -18.62 -10.44 -7.80
N PRO A 170 -17.91 -10.25 -6.68
CA PRO A 170 -18.49 -10.46 -5.36
C PRO A 170 -19.54 -9.40 -5.05
N ASP A 171 -20.41 -9.68 -4.08
CA ASP A 171 -21.38 -8.71 -3.55
C ASP A 171 -20.68 -7.68 -2.65
N VAL A 172 -19.92 -6.78 -3.28
CA VAL A 172 -19.21 -5.67 -2.65
C VAL A 172 -19.77 -4.35 -3.19
N THR A 173 -19.79 -3.32 -2.35
CA THR A 173 -20.16 -1.96 -2.79
C THR A 173 -18.94 -1.06 -2.67
N PRO A 174 -18.26 -0.75 -3.79
CA PRO A 174 -17.17 0.20 -3.80
C PRO A 174 -17.61 1.57 -3.28
N LEU A 175 -16.83 2.14 -2.36
CA LEU A 175 -17.17 3.39 -1.69
C LEU A 175 -16.57 4.57 -2.47
N PHE A 176 -17.28 5.05 -3.50
CA PHE A 176 -16.85 6.20 -4.33
C PHE A 176 -17.64 7.49 -4.07
N GLY A 177 -18.65 7.44 -3.18
CA GLY A 177 -19.47 8.60 -2.83
C GLY A 177 -18.88 9.45 -1.71
N PRO A 178 -19.58 10.53 -1.28
CA PRO A 178 -19.16 11.37 -0.16
C PRO A 178 -18.86 10.63 1.15
N GLY A 179 -19.45 9.44 1.34
CA GLY A 179 -19.16 8.56 2.48
C GLY A 179 -17.72 8.01 2.50
N ALA A 180 -16.99 8.11 1.40
CA ALA A 180 -15.56 7.75 1.33
C ALA A 180 -14.67 8.73 2.12
N VAL A 181 -15.12 9.98 2.27
CA VAL A 181 -14.36 11.01 2.98
C VAL A 181 -14.29 10.65 4.46
N GLY A 182 -13.08 10.65 5.03
CA GLY A 182 -12.83 10.24 6.41
C GLY A 182 -12.98 8.74 6.67
N GLU A 183 -13.26 7.93 5.65
CA GLU A 183 -13.34 6.47 5.74
C GLU A 183 -12.27 5.77 4.88
N ARG A 184 -12.02 6.23 3.66
CA ARG A 184 -10.92 5.75 2.78
C ARG A 184 -10.13 6.89 2.16
N VAL A 185 -10.82 7.99 1.86
CA VAL A 185 -10.26 9.26 1.36
C VAL A 185 -10.07 10.18 2.57
N PHE A 186 -8.83 10.46 2.96
CA PHE A 186 -8.54 11.32 4.12
C PHE A 186 -8.10 12.71 3.67
N ALA A 187 -8.26 13.71 4.53
CA ALA A 187 -7.85 15.07 4.25
C ALA A 187 -7.08 15.67 5.42
N HIS A 188 -5.85 16.15 5.16
CA HIS A 188 -4.99 16.70 6.20
C HIS A 188 -5.49 18.07 6.66
N PRO A 189 -5.80 18.27 7.96
CA PRO A 189 -6.43 19.51 8.44
C PRO A 189 -5.50 20.73 8.37
N GLU A 190 -4.18 20.50 8.42
CA GLU A 190 -3.16 21.55 8.45
C GLU A 190 -2.15 21.37 7.31
N PRO A 191 -2.36 22.01 6.14
CA PRO A 191 -1.51 21.81 4.96
C PRO A 191 -0.03 22.13 5.21
N ASP A 192 0.25 23.15 6.03
CA ASP A 192 1.62 23.61 6.33
C ASP A 192 2.45 22.54 7.04
N ARG A 193 1.84 21.67 7.86
CA ARG A 193 2.55 20.59 8.58
C ARG A 193 3.14 19.55 7.64
N VAL A 194 2.48 19.32 6.51
CA VAL A 194 2.86 18.27 5.54
C VAL A 194 3.53 18.83 4.29
N SER A 195 3.60 20.16 4.15
CA SER A 195 4.23 20.81 3.00
C SER A 195 5.68 20.36 2.79
N GLY A 196 6.44 20.17 3.88
CA GLY A 196 7.82 19.70 3.83
C GLY A 196 7.99 18.22 3.47
N ALA A 197 6.91 17.41 3.46
CA ALA A 197 6.96 15.99 3.11
C ALA A 197 6.83 15.73 1.61
N VAL A 198 6.37 16.72 0.83
CA VAL A 198 6.08 16.56 -0.62
C VAL A 198 7.28 16.08 -1.43
N GLU A 199 8.46 16.64 -1.20
CA GLU A 199 9.69 16.19 -1.85
C GLU A 199 10.03 14.75 -1.44
N ARG A 200 9.90 14.42 -0.16
CA ARG A 200 10.14 13.06 0.36
C ARG A 200 9.15 12.02 -0.17
N PHE A 201 7.92 12.40 -0.52
CA PHE A 201 7.00 11.50 -1.23
C PHE A 201 7.56 11.10 -2.60
N ARG A 202 8.07 12.08 -3.36
CA ARG A 202 8.59 11.88 -4.72
C ARG A 202 9.86 11.05 -4.73
N ASP A 203 10.74 11.29 -3.76
CA ASP A 203 12.03 10.63 -3.66
C ASP A 203 11.95 9.27 -2.94
N ASP A 204 10.74 8.82 -2.59
CA ASP A 204 10.50 7.61 -1.79
C ASP A 204 11.26 7.59 -0.45
N ALA A 205 11.41 8.77 0.16
CA ALA A 205 12.26 9.04 1.31
C ALA A 205 11.46 9.52 2.55
N LEU A 206 10.17 9.15 2.64
CA LEU A 206 9.34 9.49 3.79
C LEU A 206 9.98 9.01 5.10
N THR A 207 10.02 9.90 6.08
CA THR A 207 10.48 9.57 7.44
C THR A 207 9.39 8.86 8.24
N ALA A 208 9.75 8.30 9.39
CA ALA A 208 8.76 7.76 10.34
C ALA A 208 7.77 8.84 10.80
N ALA A 209 8.24 10.07 11.03
CA ALA A 209 7.40 11.19 11.43
C ALA A 209 6.41 11.60 10.33
N ASP A 210 6.84 11.63 9.06
CA ASP A 210 5.92 11.91 7.95
C ASP A 210 4.80 10.87 7.91
N ARG A 211 5.15 9.58 7.98
CA ARG A 211 4.15 8.50 7.96
C ARG A 211 3.21 8.61 9.16
N ALA A 212 3.75 8.83 10.35
CA ALA A 212 2.97 8.92 11.59
C ALA A 212 1.95 10.07 11.54
N GLU A 213 2.32 11.22 10.99
CA GLU A 213 1.41 12.37 10.82
C GLU A 213 0.15 11.98 10.02
N PHE A 214 0.32 11.39 8.84
CA PHE A 214 -0.81 10.99 8.00
C PHE A 214 -1.62 9.83 8.60
N VAL A 215 -0.96 8.84 9.19
CA VAL A 215 -1.63 7.70 9.84
C VAL A 215 -2.47 8.19 11.02
N ALA A 216 -1.94 9.12 11.82
CA ALA A 216 -2.66 9.73 12.93
C ALA A 216 -3.93 10.45 12.47
N VAL A 217 -3.84 11.25 11.40
CA VAL A 217 -5.01 11.92 10.80
C VAL A 217 -6.03 10.90 10.27
N ALA A 218 -5.58 9.85 9.58
CA ALA A 218 -6.48 8.83 9.04
C ALA A 218 -7.26 8.13 10.17
N THR A 219 -6.56 7.65 11.20
CA THR A 219 -7.17 7.04 12.38
C THR A 219 -8.13 7.97 13.11
N ALA A 220 -7.79 9.26 13.22
CA ALA A 220 -8.59 10.25 13.92
C ALA A 220 -9.75 10.84 13.09
N SER A 221 -9.85 10.52 11.80
CA SER A 221 -10.89 11.03 10.91
C SER A 221 -12.28 10.51 11.26
N SER A 222 -13.31 11.26 10.85
CA SER A 222 -14.72 10.92 11.06
C SER A 222 -15.43 10.67 9.71
N PRO A 223 -16.08 9.51 9.51
CA PRO A 223 -16.69 9.14 8.23
C PRO A 223 -17.71 10.16 7.72
N GLY A 224 -17.68 10.42 6.42
CA GLY A 224 -18.53 11.38 5.73
C GLY A 224 -18.20 12.86 6.02
N THR A 225 -17.08 13.15 6.71
CA THR A 225 -16.71 14.51 7.11
C THR A 225 -15.21 14.74 7.05
N LEU A 226 -14.78 16.01 7.13
CA LEU A 226 -13.36 16.39 7.27
C LEU A 226 -12.96 16.57 8.75
N VAL A 227 -13.79 16.12 9.70
CA VAL A 227 -13.52 16.30 11.13
C VAL A 227 -12.49 15.27 11.59
N VAL A 228 -11.47 15.77 12.29
CA VAL A 228 -10.42 14.97 12.92
C VAL A 228 -10.58 15.11 14.44
N ASN A 229 -10.47 14.00 15.16
CA ASN A 229 -10.50 13.98 16.62
C ASN A 229 -9.10 14.21 17.18
N ASP A 230 -8.85 15.37 17.80
CA ASP A 230 -7.52 15.80 18.26
C ASP A 230 -6.90 14.81 19.28
N GLU A 231 -7.67 14.36 20.27
CA GLU A 231 -7.20 13.42 21.28
C GLU A 231 -6.74 12.09 20.66
N ARG A 232 -7.52 11.55 19.72
CA ARG A 232 -7.15 10.34 18.99
C ARG A 232 -5.95 10.57 18.08
N TYR A 233 -5.86 11.73 17.44
CA TYR A 233 -4.72 12.09 16.60
C TYR A 233 -3.43 12.06 17.44
N GLU A 234 -3.40 12.72 18.60
CA GLU A 234 -2.23 12.76 19.48
C GLU A 234 -1.82 11.36 19.97
N GLN A 235 -2.78 10.56 20.43
CA GLN A 235 -2.54 9.17 20.89
C GLN A 235 -2.01 8.27 19.77
N THR A 236 -2.58 8.40 18.56
CA THR A 236 -2.15 7.59 17.40
C THR A 236 -0.77 8.02 16.95
N LEU A 237 -0.48 9.33 16.92
CA LEU A 237 0.82 9.86 16.54
C LEU A 237 1.93 9.30 17.45
N GLU A 238 1.73 9.34 18.77
CA GLU A 238 2.65 8.75 19.74
C GLU A 238 2.85 7.24 19.50
N THR A 239 1.74 6.51 19.31
CA THR A 239 1.75 5.06 19.10
C THR A 239 2.52 4.68 17.83
N VAL A 240 2.29 5.37 16.72
CA VAL A 240 2.94 5.07 15.44
C VAL A 240 4.42 5.47 15.45
N LEU A 241 4.79 6.57 16.12
CA LEU A 241 6.19 6.95 16.30
C LEU A 241 6.97 5.95 17.15
N ALA A 242 6.30 5.29 18.10
CA ALA A 242 6.88 4.27 18.96
C ALA A 242 6.79 2.85 18.38
N ALA A 243 6.15 2.66 17.21
CA ALA A 243 5.99 1.35 16.61
C ALA A 243 7.36 0.78 16.18
N ASP A 244 7.60 -0.48 16.55
CA ASP A 244 8.79 -1.27 16.22
C ASP A 244 8.33 -2.70 15.92
N SER A 245 7.58 -2.85 14.83
CA SER A 245 7.06 -4.14 14.41
C SER A 245 8.13 -4.95 13.68
N TRP A 246 7.94 -6.27 13.61
CA TRP A 246 8.80 -7.12 12.76
C TRP A 246 8.77 -6.65 11.30
N ALA A 247 7.62 -6.16 10.82
CA ALA A 247 7.46 -5.67 9.46
C ALA A 247 8.26 -4.37 9.25
N GLY A 248 8.23 -3.45 10.22
CA GLY A 248 9.05 -2.22 10.21
C GLY A 248 10.53 -2.53 10.13
N ARG A 249 11.04 -3.38 11.05
CA ARG A 249 12.45 -3.81 11.05
C ARG A 249 12.84 -4.53 9.75
N ALA A 250 12.01 -5.44 9.27
CA ALA A 250 12.25 -6.16 8.02
C ALA A 250 12.31 -5.20 6.82
N ILE A 251 11.43 -4.20 6.75
CA ILE A 251 11.46 -3.20 5.68
C ILE A 251 12.81 -2.46 5.66
N ASP A 252 13.30 -2.03 6.82
CA ASP A 252 14.55 -1.27 6.89
C ASP A 252 15.74 -2.15 6.52
N ARG A 253 15.79 -3.40 7.02
CA ARG A 253 16.81 -4.39 6.64
C ARG A 253 16.78 -4.72 5.16
N TRP A 254 15.60 -4.83 4.56
CA TRP A 254 15.44 -5.05 3.13
C TRP A 254 15.90 -3.86 2.30
N ALA A 255 15.56 -2.64 2.71
CA ALA A 255 15.98 -1.43 2.02
C ALA A 255 17.52 -1.26 2.06
N GLU A 256 18.17 -1.66 3.16
CA GLU A 256 19.63 -1.66 3.29
C GLU A 256 20.30 -2.74 2.44
N ALA A 257 19.67 -3.91 2.31
CA ALA A 257 20.23 -5.05 1.59
C ALA A 257 20.00 -4.99 0.07
N ALA A 258 18.99 -4.25 -0.38
CA ALA A 258 18.59 -4.22 -1.78
C ALA A 258 19.63 -3.54 -2.68
N ASP A 259 19.89 -4.18 -3.81
CA ASP A 259 20.56 -3.54 -4.95
C ASP A 259 19.53 -2.76 -5.80
N GLY A 260 19.73 -2.64 -7.11
CA GLY A 260 18.75 -2.01 -7.99
C GLY A 260 17.47 -2.83 -8.15
N LEU A 261 16.31 -2.16 -8.20
CA LEU A 261 15.04 -2.81 -8.57
C LEU A 261 15.15 -3.42 -9.97
N GLY A 262 14.68 -4.66 -10.12
CA GLY A 262 14.81 -5.43 -11.36
C GLY A 262 16.17 -6.12 -11.54
N GLU A 263 17.13 -5.89 -10.64
CA GLU A 263 18.41 -6.61 -10.65
C GLU A 263 18.28 -7.98 -9.96
N ARG A 264 19.24 -8.86 -10.25
CA ARG A 264 19.30 -10.19 -9.66
C ARG A 264 19.49 -10.08 -8.15
N ALA A 265 18.67 -10.79 -7.41
CA ALA A 265 18.68 -10.82 -5.95
C ALA A 265 19.33 -12.13 -5.42
N PRO A 266 19.70 -12.18 -4.13
CA PRO A 266 20.06 -13.42 -3.44
C PRO A 266 18.89 -14.42 -3.41
N ASP A 267 19.18 -15.63 -2.93
CA ASP A 267 18.16 -16.65 -2.68
C ASP A 267 17.09 -16.12 -1.69
N PRO A 268 15.77 -16.27 -2.00
CA PRO A 268 14.70 -15.77 -1.14
C PRO A 268 14.72 -16.33 0.29
N GLY A 269 15.36 -17.47 0.51
CA GLY A 269 15.53 -18.08 1.84
C GLY A 269 16.26 -17.20 2.86
N VAL A 270 16.93 -16.12 2.41
CA VAL A 270 17.47 -15.07 3.30
C VAL A 270 16.38 -14.36 4.11
N ALA A 271 15.10 -14.48 3.72
CA ALA A 271 13.97 -13.99 4.50
C ALA A 271 13.82 -14.65 5.87
N ARG A 272 14.40 -15.84 6.09
CA ARG A 272 14.44 -16.43 7.44
C ARG A 272 15.19 -15.52 8.41
N ASP A 273 16.34 -15.00 7.98
CA ASP A 273 17.19 -14.16 8.83
C ASP A 273 16.64 -12.74 8.98
N VAL A 274 15.85 -12.26 8.00
CA VAL A 274 15.35 -10.86 7.93
C VAL A 274 13.92 -10.71 8.46
N GLU A 275 13.05 -11.71 8.26
CA GLU A 275 11.64 -11.67 8.66
C GLU A 275 11.36 -12.66 9.80
N ASP A 276 11.70 -13.94 9.64
CA ASP A 276 11.31 -14.99 10.62
C ASP A 276 12.00 -14.77 11.99
N ASP A 277 13.31 -14.50 11.98
CA ASP A 277 14.09 -14.21 13.19
C ASP A 277 13.62 -12.94 13.91
N ASP A 278 12.99 -12.02 13.18
CA ASP A 278 12.40 -10.78 13.71
C ASP A 278 10.96 -10.97 14.22
N GLY A 279 10.41 -12.19 14.12
CA GLY A 279 9.11 -12.57 14.66
C GLY A 279 7.97 -12.57 13.65
N ALA A 280 8.27 -12.62 12.35
CA ALA A 280 7.23 -12.74 11.32
C ALA A 280 6.44 -14.05 11.49
N PRO A 281 5.09 -14.01 11.38
CA PRO A 281 4.29 -15.22 11.47
C PRO A 281 4.55 -16.14 10.27
N PRO A 282 4.37 -17.46 10.43
CA PRO A 282 4.53 -18.41 9.33
C PRO A 282 3.50 -18.15 8.23
N THR A 283 3.81 -18.60 7.03
CA THR A 283 2.88 -18.52 5.89
C THR A 283 1.78 -19.59 6.01
N PRO A 284 0.57 -19.35 5.47
CA PRO A 284 -0.58 -20.26 5.58
C PRO A 284 -0.35 -21.69 5.03
N GLY A 285 0.48 -21.85 4.01
CA GLY A 285 0.92 -23.16 3.50
C GLY A 285 -0.02 -23.86 2.52
N TRP A 286 -0.98 -23.14 1.92
CA TRP A 286 -1.81 -23.62 0.81
C TRP A 286 -1.20 -23.25 -0.56
#